data_AF-A0A946SSI8-F1
#
_entry.id   AF-A0A946SSI8-F1
#
_cell.length_a   1.000
_cell.length_b   1.000
_cell.length_c   1.000
_cell.angle_alpha   90.00
_cell.angle_beta   90.00
_cell.angle_gamma   90.00
#
_symmetry.space_group_name_H-M   'P 1'
#
loop_
_entity.id
_entity.type
_entity.pdbx_description
1 polymer ?
#
loop_
_entity_poly.entity_id
_entity_poly.type
_entity_poly.pdbx_seq_one_letter_code
_entity_poly.pdbx_strand_id
1 'polypeptide(L)'
;MKSKWLIVSALALSLVVSGAVAQDWQTTGADAWIEGWLGLEIIENNGGFAASGLIDFISEGTGGSHTHETVSTQSGVRATQSMVVSLADYGGDHTWMPITIDTTDGDNMNTSWGLDPGADNTEWHGIIIAASPTAQTVTMHPAHDDYLQVWLNGAQVYDNDQWTGDVRGVTTPTDIDLNQGGNVLLFKCGESGGSAYVNVWFEADNLQVAPTVDGQFFEVLDLVAVEAKGKASVRWADLKVVR
;
A
#
# COMPACT_ATOMS: atom_id res chain seq x y z
N MET A 1 46.58 -32.74 -33.84
CA MET A 1 46.76 -31.38 -33.28
C MET A 1 46.35 -30.38 -34.36
N LYS A 2 45.36 -29.49 -34.29
CA LYS A 2 44.37 -29.08 -33.29
C LYS A 2 43.08 -28.75 -34.08
N SER A 3 41.94 -29.28 -33.66
CA SER A 3 40.61 -28.99 -34.22
C SER A 3 40.20 -27.56 -33.85
N LYS A 4 39.77 -26.76 -34.85
CA LYS A 4 39.19 -25.44 -34.64
C LYS A 4 37.69 -25.59 -34.35
N TRP A 5 37.30 -25.36 -33.11
CA TRP A 5 35.90 -25.23 -32.72
C TRP A 5 35.39 -23.85 -33.14
N LEU A 6 34.41 -23.82 -34.05
CA LEU A 6 33.55 -22.67 -34.27
C LEU A 6 32.47 -22.70 -33.18
N ILE A 7 32.53 -21.75 -32.25
CA ILE A 7 31.41 -21.45 -31.35
C ILE A 7 30.46 -20.56 -32.14
N VAL A 8 29.34 -21.14 -32.58
CA VAL A 8 28.19 -20.37 -33.08
C VAL A 8 27.44 -19.88 -31.84
N SER A 9 27.66 -18.62 -31.48
CA SER A 9 26.82 -17.94 -30.47
C SER A 9 25.45 -17.71 -31.09
N ALA A 10 24.47 -18.53 -30.72
CA ALA A 10 23.07 -18.25 -30.98
C ALA A 10 22.65 -17.04 -30.14
N LEU A 11 22.49 -15.90 -30.80
CA LEU A 11 21.85 -14.72 -30.22
C LEU A 11 20.35 -15.06 -30.10
N ALA A 12 19.92 -15.53 -28.93
CA ALA A 12 18.50 -15.66 -28.62
C ALA A 12 17.94 -14.24 -28.47
N LEU A 13 17.33 -13.73 -29.53
CA LEU A 13 16.54 -12.52 -29.50
C LEU A 13 15.25 -12.86 -28.73
N SER A 14 15.24 -12.64 -27.42
CA SER A 14 14.00 -12.64 -26.66
C SER A 14 13.16 -11.46 -27.15
N LEU A 15 12.13 -11.75 -27.95
CA LEU A 15 11.03 -10.81 -28.12
C LEU A 15 10.41 -10.63 -26.73
N VAL A 16 10.69 -9.50 -26.08
CA VAL A 16 9.81 -8.98 -25.04
C VAL A 16 8.55 -8.55 -25.77
N VAL A 17 7.56 -9.44 -25.84
CA VAL A 17 6.20 -9.04 -26.18
C VAL A 17 5.72 -8.22 -25.00
N SER A 18 5.92 -6.90 -25.05
CA SER A 18 5.19 -5.96 -24.20
C SER A 18 3.75 -5.91 -24.71
N GLY A 19 3.02 -7.01 -24.53
CA GLY A 19 1.57 -6.95 -24.51
C GLY A 19 1.23 -6.12 -23.28
N ALA A 20 0.60 -4.97 -23.47
CA ALA A 20 -0.11 -4.31 -22.38
C ALA A 20 -1.24 -5.27 -21.97
N VAL A 21 -0.94 -6.21 -21.09
CA VAL A 21 -1.95 -7.04 -20.44
C VAL A 21 -2.76 -6.06 -19.61
N ALA A 22 -4.04 -5.95 -19.93
CA ALA A 22 -4.98 -5.20 -19.11
C ALA A 22 -4.89 -5.76 -17.68
N GLN A 23 -4.65 -4.90 -16.72
CA GLN A 23 -4.58 -5.27 -15.31
C GLN A 23 -5.98 -5.19 -14.71
N ASP A 24 -6.36 -6.20 -13.95
CA ASP A 24 -7.63 -6.21 -13.22
C ASP A 24 -7.45 -5.49 -11.88
N TRP A 25 -7.60 -4.16 -11.92
CA TRP A 25 -7.49 -3.30 -10.74
C TRP A 25 -8.66 -3.51 -9.77
N GLN A 26 -8.43 -3.30 -8.48
CA GLN A 26 -9.52 -3.18 -7.53
C GLN A 26 -10.36 -1.95 -7.87
N THR A 27 -11.68 -2.10 -7.79
CA THR A 27 -12.65 -1.03 -8.08
C THR A 27 -12.89 -0.15 -6.85
N THR A 28 -13.30 1.09 -7.08
CA THR A 28 -13.68 2.04 -6.04
C THR A 28 -15.11 2.54 -6.26
N GLY A 29 -15.70 3.19 -5.26
CA GLY A 29 -17.07 3.68 -5.27
C GLY A 29 -17.82 3.27 -4.02
N ALA A 30 -19.09 3.70 -3.93
CA ALA A 30 -19.94 3.39 -2.78
C ALA A 30 -20.00 1.87 -2.51
N ASP A 31 -19.64 1.47 -1.29
CA ASP A 31 -19.60 0.06 -0.83
C ASP A 31 -18.61 -0.84 -1.60
N ALA A 32 -17.69 -0.27 -2.38
CA ALA A 32 -16.57 -0.98 -2.99
C ALA A 32 -15.35 -0.95 -2.05
N TRP A 33 -15.37 -1.84 -1.06
CA TRP A 33 -14.31 -1.99 -0.08
C TRP A 33 -13.03 -2.57 -0.68
N ILE A 34 -11.88 -2.06 -0.23
CA ILE A 34 -10.57 -2.52 -0.67
C ILE A 34 -10.21 -3.82 0.06
N GLU A 35 -9.90 -4.87 -0.70
CA GLU A 35 -9.62 -6.20 -0.17
C GLU A 35 -8.15 -6.60 -0.33
N GLY A 36 -7.49 -6.14 -1.40
CA GLY A 36 -6.08 -6.41 -1.66
C GLY A 36 -5.16 -5.34 -1.06
N TRP A 37 -4.08 -5.80 -0.41
CA TRP A 37 -3.10 -4.94 0.26
C TRP A 37 -1.69 -5.48 0.09
N LEU A 38 -0.67 -4.62 0.01
CA LEU A 38 0.68 -5.04 0.36
C LEU A 38 0.79 -4.97 1.89
N GLY A 39 0.64 -6.11 2.56
CA GLY A 39 0.69 -6.20 4.01
C GLY A 39 2.10 -6.43 4.53
N LEU A 40 2.42 -5.82 5.68
CA LEU A 40 3.53 -6.28 6.54
C LEU A 40 3.00 -7.41 7.42
N GLU A 41 3.81 -8.44 7.64
CA GLU A 41 3.51 -9.49 8.63
C GLU A 41 3.13 -8.87 9.98
N ILE A 42 2.11 -9.45 10.62
CA ILE A 42 1.54 -8.90 11.86
C ILE A 42 2.64 -8.75 12.92
N ILE A 43 2.72 -7.56 13.49
CA ILE A 43 3.58 -7.27 14.63
C ILE A 43 2.81 -7.66 15.90
N GLU A 44 3.35 -8.61 16.65
CA GLU A 44 2.73 -9.14 17.87
C GLU A 44 3.28 -8.46 19.14
N ASN A 45 2.58 -8.61 20.27
CA ASN A 45 3.01 -8.10 21.57
C ASN A 45 3.20 -6.57 21.61
N ASN A 46 2.36 -5.82 20.89
CA ASN A 46 2.47 -4.37 20.78
C ASN A 46 2.20 -3.61 22.10
N GLY A 47 1.66 -4.31 23.12
CA GLY A 47 1.30 -3.75 24.43
C GLY A 47 -0.02 -2.96 24.46
N GLY A 48 -0.82 -3.10 23.41
CA GLY A 48 -2.06 -2.39 23.14
C GLY A 48 -1.87 -1.10 22.32
N PHE A 49 -2.91 -0.69 21.61
CA PHE A 49 -2.89 0.47 20.71
C PHE A 49 -2.42 1.76 21.39
N ALA A 50 -2.70 1.94 22.68
CA ALA A 50 -2.27 3.12 23.43
C ALA A 50 -0.74 3.19 23.60
N ALA A 51 -0.09 2.03 23.69
CA ALA A 51 1.36 1.93 23.74
C ALA A 51 1.97 1.98 22.33
N SER A 52 1.37 1.26 21.38
CA SER A 52 1.91 1.05 20.04
C SER A 52 1.65 2.20 19.08
N GLY A 53 0.59 2.99 19.30
CA GLY A 53 0.17 4.09 18.42
C GLY A 53 1.24 5.16 18.22
N LEU A 54 2.12 5.38 19.19
CA LEU A 54 3.22 6.35 19.11
C LEU A 54 4.51 5.78 18.50
N ILE A 55 4.55 4.48 18.23
CA ILE A 55 5.74 3.79 17.73
C ILE A 55 5.70 3.75 16.19
N ASP A 56 6.76 4.25 15.57
CA ASP A 56 7.05 3.92 14.18
C ASP A 56 7.81 2.60 14.12
N PHE A 57 7.07 1.50 14.02
CA PHE A 57 7.65 0.16 13.95
C PHE A 57 8.52 -0.07 12.71
N ILE A 58 8.25 0.65 11.60
CA ILE A 58 9.10 0.57 10.41
C ILE A 58 10.44 1.23 10.73
N SER A 59 10.44 2.40 11.37
CA SER A 59 11.65 3.06 11.85
C SER A 59 12.41 2.22 12.87
N GLU A 60 11.73 1.69 13.87
CA GLU A 60 12.35 0.85 14.90
C GLU A 60 13.01 -0.38 14.28
N GLY A 61 12.26 -1.14 13.47
CA GLY A 61 12.75 -2.39 12.90
C GLY A 61 13.76 -2.22 11.76
N THR A 62 13.88 -1.03 11.18
CA THR A 62 14.86 -0.72 10.12
C THR A 62 16.01 0.18 10.60
N GLY A 63 16.11 0.43 11.91
CA GLY A 63 17.13 1.30 12.49
C GLY A 63 17.07 2.76 11.99
N GLY A 64 15.88 3.24 11.65
CA GLY A 64 15.60 4.60 11.17
C GLY A 64 15.93 4.85 9.70
N SER A 65 16.23 3.80 8.93
CA SER A 65 16.47 3.95 7.48
C SER A 65 15.18 4.16 6.68
N HIS A 66 14.06 3.67 7.21
CA HIS A 66 12.72 3.88 6.72
C HIS A 66 11.79 4.29 7.86
N THR A 67 10.66 4.89 7.54
CA THR A 67 9.63 5.39 8.46
C THR A 67 8.28 5.20 7.79
N HIS A 68 7.18 5.38 8.53
CA HIS A 68 5.84 5.42 7.96
C HIS A 68 5.72 6.45 6.81
N GLU A 69 6.30 7.65 6.98
CA GLU A 69 6.31 8.67 5.94
C GLU A 69 7.10 8.25 4.71
N THR A 70 8.30 7.67 4.90
CA THR A 70 9.15 7.36 3.74
C THR A 70 8.59 6.20 2.93
N VAL A 71 8.07 5.14 3.55
CA VAL A 71 7.49 4.00 2.80
C VAL A 71 6.15 4.33 2.14
N SER A 72 5.43 5.33 2.65
CA SER A 72 4.21 5.85 2.01
C SER A 72 4.50 6.80 0.84
N THR A 73 5.69 6.75 0.24
CA THR A 73 6.04 7.46 -1.00
C THR A 73 6.30 6.50 -2.15
N GLN A 74 6.11 6.96 -3.39
CA GLN A 74 6.45 6.20 -4.59
C GLN A 74 7.91 5.70 -4.63
N SER A 75 8.85 6.46 -4.05
CA SER A 75 10.25 6.05 -3.96
C SER A 75 10.49 5.04 -2.85
N GLY A 76 9.91 5.25 -1.67
CA GLY A 76 10.17 4.40 -0.50
C GLY A 76 9.40 3.09 -0.52
N VAL A 77 8.21 3.05 -1.11
CA VAL A 77 7.41 1.82 -1.22
C VAL A 77 8.13 0.72 -2.01
N ARG A 78 9.07 1.06 -2.89
CA ARG A 78 9.88 0.05 -3.60
C ARG A 78 10.84 -0.70 -2.68
N ALA A 79 11.27 -0.07 -1.58
CA ALA A 79 12.18 -0.71 -0.64
C ALA A 79 11.52 -1.90 0.06
N THR A 80 10.18 -1.91 0.18
CA THR A 80 9.45 -2.99 0.85
C THR A 80 9.61 -4.35 0.18
N GLN A 81 9.96 -4.41 -1.12
CA GLN A 81 10.23 -5.66 -1.86
C GLN A 81 11.27 -6.56 -1.18
N SER A 82 12.26 -5.96 -0.51
CA SER A 82 13.31 -6.69 0.19
C SER A 82 13.56 -6.15 1.60
N MET A 83 12.63 -5.36 2.12
CA MET A 83 12.71 -4.82 3.48
C MET A 83 12.34 -5.90 4.47
N VAL A 84 13.16 -6.03 5.51
CA VAL A 84 12.83 -6.75 6.73
C VAL A 84 12.69 -5.72 7.83
N VAL A 85 11.61 -5.80 8.60
CA VAL A 85 11.38 -4.98 9.79
C VAL A 85 11.70 -5.86 11.00
N SER A 86 12.90 -5.69 11.58
CA SER A 86 13.43 -6.56 12.64
C SER A 86 13.11 -6.01 14.03
N LEU A 87 12.11 -6.61 14.69
CA LEU A 87 11.56 -6.20 15.97
C LEU A 87 11.66 -7.34 17.00
N ALA A 88 12.81 -7.44 17.67
CA ALA A 88 13.12 -8.57 18.56
C ALA A 88 12.06 -8.79 19.68
N ASP A 89 11.49 -7.71 20.21
CA ASP A 89 10.48 -7.76 21.27
C ASP A 89 9.05 -7.92 20.74
N TYR A 90 8.84 -7.89 19.41
CA TYR A 90 7.53 -7.84 18.77
C TYR A 90 7.36 -8.91 17.68
N GLY A 91 7.79 -10.14 17.96
CA GLY A 91 7.64 -11.28 17.03
C GLY A 91 8.84 -11.53 16.11
N GLY A 92 9.88 -10.69 16.15
CA GLY A 92 11.11 -10.90 15.39
C GLY A 92 11.12 -10.20 14.04
N ASP A 93 11.43 -10.93 12.97
CA ASP A 93 11.57 -10.37 11.63
C ASP A 93 10.25 -10.40 10.87
N HIS A 94 9.81 -9.25 10.37
CA HIS A 94 8.55 -9.11 9.60
C HIS A 94 8.83 -8.72 8.15
N THR A 95 8.07 -9.30 7.23
CA THR A 95 8.26 -9.10 5.78
C THR A 95 6.97 -8.68 5.08
N TRP A 96 7.11 -8.04 3.91
CA TRP A 96 6.00 -7.54 3.13
C TRP A 96 5.56 -8.52 2.05
N MET A 97 4.26 -8.76 1.91
CA MET A 97 3.71 -9.48 0.76
C MET A 97 2.28 -9.03 0.42
N PRO A 98 1.82 -9.25 -0.83
CA PRO A 98 0.42 -9.07 -1.16
C PRO A 98 -0.44 -10.02 -0.33
N ILE A 99 -1.46 -9.48 0.33
CA ILE A 99 -2.46 -10.19 1.12
C ILE A 99 -3.87 -9.75 0.69
N THR A 100 -4.86 -10.53 1.09
CA THR A 100 -6.28 -10.21 0.94
C THR A 100 -6.94 -10.23 2.31
N ILE A 101 -7.77 -9.24 2.60
CA ILE A 101 -8.63 -9.19 3.78
C ILE A 101 -10.07 -9.54 3.40
N ASP A 102 -10.80 -10.23 4.27
CA ASP A 102 -12.25 -10.32 4.18
C ASP A 102 -12.85 -9.07 4.85
N THR A 103 -13.46 -8.20 4.06
CA THR A 103 -14.03 -6.93 4.54
C THR A 103 -15.33 -7.12 5.34
N THR A 104 -15.76 -8.35 5.56
CA THR A 104 -16.89 -8.72 6.44
C THR A 104 -16.44 -9.43 7.71
N ASP A 105 -15.15 -9.75 7.83
CA ASP A 105 -14.55 -10.36 9.00
C ASP A 105 -14.13 -9.30 10.02
N GLY A 106 -14.67 -9.40 11.24
CA GLY A 106 -14.34 -8.51 12.35
C GLY A 106 -12.92 -8.69 12.90
N ASP A 107 -12.20 -9.71 12.43
CA ASP A 107 -10.82 -10.02 12.82
C ASP A 107 -9.85 -9.99 11.63
N ASN A 108 -10.20 -9.26 10.56
CA ASN A 108 -9.48 -9.31 9.29
C ASN A 108 -8.00 -8.88 9.34
N MET A 109 -7.58 -8.11 10.36
CA MET A 109 -6.17 -7.81 10.58
C MET A 109 -5.38 -9.08 10.90
N ASN A 110 -5.93 -9.94 11.76
CA ASN A 110 -5.29 -11.15 12.26
C ASN A 110 -5.48 -12.32 11.27
N THR A 111 -6.71 -12.51 10.79
CA THR A 111 -7.04 -13.66 9.93
C THR A 111 -6.40 -13.55 8.54
N SER A 112 -6.10 -12.34 8.05
CA SER A 112 -5.36 -12.14 6.80
C SER A 112 -3.92 -12.69 6.84
N TRP A 113 -3.38 -12.91 8.03
CA TRP A 113 -2.09 -13.55 8.28
C TRP A 113 -2.21 -14.97 8.86
N GLY A 114 -3.43 -15.51 8.92
CA GLY A 114 -3.68 -16.87 9.42
C GLY A 114 -3.56 -17.01 10.95
N LEU A 115 -3.61 -15.90 11.68
CA LEU A 115 -3.75 -15.93 13.14
C LEU A 115 -5.19 -16.27 13.53
N ASP A 116 -5.35 -16.76 14.76
CA ASP A 116 -6.68 -17.06 15.31
C ASP A 116 -7.50 -15.76 15.49
N PRO A 117 -8.82 -15.77 15.20
CA PRO A 117 -9.70 -14.66 15.53
C PRO A 117 -9.65 -14.29 17.03
N GLY A 118 -9.68 -13.00 17.35
CA GLY A 118 -9.49 -12.50 18.71
C GLY A 118 -8.04 -12.56 19.23
N ALA A 119 -7.05 -12.59 18.33
CA ALA A 119 -5.67 -12.35 18.72
C ALA A 119 -5.49 -10.89 19.13
N ASP A 120 -5.02 -10.68 20.36
CA ASP A 120 -4.91 -9.37 20.98
C ASP A 120 -3.48 -8.82 20.89
N ASN A 121 -3.33 -7.50 21.09
CA ASN A 121 -2.03 -6.82 21.12
C ASN A 121 -1.25 -6.97 19.81
N THR A 122 -1.94 -6.81 18.69
CA THR A 122 -1.38 -6.90 17.33
C THR A 122 -1.36 -5.53 16.66
N GLU A 123 -0.43 -5.35 15.75
CA GLU A 123 -0.32 -4.16 14.92
C GLU A 123 -0.24 -4.57 13.45
N TRP A 124 -1.13 -3.99 12.65
CA TRP A 124 -1.28 -4.30 11.23
C TRP A 124 -0.80 -3.12 10.38
N HIS A 125 -0.04 -3.41 9.33
CA HIS A 125 0.29 -2.44 8.29
C HIS A 125 -0.13 -2.95 6.92
N GLY A 126 -0.75 -2.06 6.15
CA GLY A 126 -1.13 -2.33 4.77
C GLY A 126 -0.87 -1.13 3.88
N ILE A 127 -0.36 -1.40 2.69
CA ILE A 127 -0.12 -0.39 1.66
C ILE A 127 -1.00 -0.66 0.45
N ILE A 128 -1.63 0.39 -0.05
CA ILE A 128 -2.30 0.40 -1.35
C ILE A 128 -1.74 1.53 -2.21
N ILE A 129 -1.95 1.39 -3.52
CA ILE A 129 -1.67 2.47 -4.46
C ILE A 129 -2.95 2.83 -5.20
N ALA A 130 -3.47 4.02 -4.93
CA ALA A 130 -4.63 4.56 -5.62
C ALA A 130 -4.17 5.42 -6.81
N ALA A 131 -4.27 4.86 -8.01
CA ALA A 131 -4.01 5.58 -9.24
C ALA A 131 -5.23 6.42 -9.65
N SER A 132 -5.05 7.74 -9.62
CA SER A 132 -6.08 8.71 -9.95
C SER A 132 -5.88 9.23 -11.38
N PRO A 133 -6.92 9.25 -12.23
CA PRO A 133 -6.80 9.70 -13.62
C PRO A 133 -6.54 11.22 -13.73
N THR A 134 -6.89 11.98 -12.71
CA THR A 134 -6.65 13.42 -12.58
C THR A 134 -6.27 13.75 -11.14
N ALA A 135 -5.68 14.92 -10.90
CA ALA A 135 -5.61 15.44 -9.54
C ALA A 135 -7.03 15.76 -9.06
N GLN A 136 -7.44 15.22 -7.92
CA GLN A 136 -8.80 15.37 -7.38
C GLN A 136 -8.79 15.17 -5.87
N THR A 137 -9.77 15.78 -5.19
CA THR A 137 -10.07 15.49 -3.79
C THR A 137 -11.11 14.36 -3.76
N VAL A 138 -10.88 13.36 -2.90
CA VAL A 138 -11.76 12.19 -2.71
C VAL A 138 -12.01 12.00 -1.22
N THR A 139 -13.23 11.60 -0.84
CA THR A 139 -13.52 11.21 0.53
C THR A 139 -13.09 9.77 0.77
N MET A 140 -12.19 9.56 1.73
CA MET A 140 -11.84 8.25 2.27
C MET A 140 -12.79 7.90 3.41
N HIS A 141 -13.31 6.68 3.41
CA HIS A 141 -14.25 6.17 4.41
C HIS A 141 -13.63 4.98 5.17
N PRO A 142 -12.79 5.25 6.18
CA PRO A 142 -12.16 4.20 6.97
C PRO A 142 -13.12 3.62 8.03
N ALA A 143 -13.03 2.31 8.22
CA ALA A 143 -13.63 1.55 9.32
C ALA A 143 -12.50 0.79 10.03
N HIS A 144 -12.39 0.93 11.34
CA HIS A 144 -11.30 0.32 12.12
C HIS A 144 -11.64 0.07 13.59
N ASP A 145 -10.83 -0.80 14.19
CA ASP A 145 -10.81 -1.19 15.60
C ASP A 145 -9.35 -1.52 15.99
N ASP A 146 -8.66 -0.75 16.83
CA ASP A 146 -9.09 0.42 17.61
C ASP A 146 -8.51 1.76 17.08
N TYR A 147 -7.23 1.75 16.67
CA TYR A 147 -6.49 2.97 16.33
C TYR A 147 -5.89 2.91 14.95
N LEU A 148 -6.50 3.63 14.00
CA LEU A 148 -6.00 3.76 12.64
C LEU A 148 -5.25 5.07 12.42
N GLN A 149 -4.10 4.95 11.76
CA GLN A 149 -3.30 6.04 11.24
C GLN A 149 -3.05 5.81 9.75
N VAL A 150 -3.16 6.87 8.93
CA VAL A 150 -2.96 6.78 7.47
C VAL A 150 -2.02 7.87 6.98
N TRP A 151 -1.03 7.47 6.18
CA TRP A 151 -0.14 8.37 5.47
C TRP A 151 -0.40 8.30 3.97
N LEU A 152 -0.57 9.46 3.33
CA LEU A 152 -0.74 9.62 1.90
C LEU A 152 0.48 10.36 1.35
N ASN A 153 1.24 9.71 0.46
CA ASN A 153 2.41 10.30 -0.19
C ASN A 153 3.42 10.92 0.82
N GLY A 154 3.59 10.28 1.98
CA GLY A 154 4.49 10.73 3.05
C GLY A 154 3.92 11.75 4.04
N ALA A 155 2.65 12.16 3.90
CA ALA A 155 1.99 13.02 4.87
C ALA A 155 0.89 12.26 5.62
N GLN A 156 0.88 12.35 6.96
CA GLN A 156 -0.22 11.79 7.74
C GLN A 156 -1.51 12.57 7.44
N VAL A 157 -2.57 11.85 7.04
CA VAL A 157 -3.87 12.41 6.66
C VAL A 157 -5.01 11.91 7.55
N TYR A 158 -4.77 10.86 8.34
CA TYR A 158 -5.73 10.31 9.29
C TYR A 158 -4.99 9.82 10.54
N ASP A 159 -5.58 10.10 11.70
CA ASP A 159 -5.07 9.73 13.02
C ASP A 159 -6.25 9.69 13.99
N ASN A 160 -6.80 8.51 14.25
CA ASN A 160 -8.02 8.38 15.05
C ASN A 160 -8.03 7.08 15.86
N ASP A 161 -8.10 7.23 17.18
CA ASP A 161 -8.15 6.16 18.18
C ASP A 161 -9.59 5.81 18.62
N GLN A 162 -10.60 6.32 17.90
CA GLN A 162 -12.00 6.06 18.21
C GLN A 162 -12.53 4.93 17.33
N TRP A 163 -12.86 3.80 17.97
CA TRP A 163 -13.54 2.66 17.37
C TRP A 163 -14.74 3.09 16.50
N THR A 164 -14.85 2.48 15.33
CA THR A 164 -15.88 2.82 14.35
C THR A 164 -17.22 2.11 14.56
N GLY A 165 -17.27 1.12 15.47
CA GLY A 165 -18.48 0.49 15.98
C GLY A 165 -18.94 -0.77 15.25
N ASP A 166 -18.45 -1.03 14.04
CA ASP A 166 -18.73 -2.23 13.24
C ASP A 166 -17.69 -2.36 12.12
N VAL A 167 -17.47 -3.58 11.60
CA VAL A 167 -16.44 -3.91 10.59
C VAL A 167 -16.48 -3.01 9.35
N ARG A 168 -17.67 -2.50 9.00
CA ARG A 168 -17.90 -1.57 7.89
C ARG A 168 -18.56 -0.26 8.34
N GLY A 169 -18.57 0.00 9.66
CA GLY A 169 -19.04 1.25 10.24
C GLY A 169 -18.07 2.39 9.97
N VAL A 170 -18.57 3.54 9.54
CA VAL A 170 -17.72 4.71 9.24
C VAL A 170 -18.20 5.89 10.10
N THR A 171 -17.32 6.38 10.97
CA THR A 171 -17.64 7.50 11.88
C THR A 171 -16.98 8.81 11.47
N THR A 172 -15.83 8.74 10.79
CA THR A 172 -15.02 9.92 10.42
C THR A 172 -14.54 9.84 8.96
N PRO A 173 -15.43 10.06 7.98
CA PRO A 173 -15.01 10.26 6.59
C PRO A 173 -14.03 11.43 6.49
N THR A 174 -13.00 11.29 5.66
CA THR A 174 -11.89 12.26 5.58
C THR A 174 -11.58 12.57 4.12
N ASP A 175 -11.62 13.85 3.75
CA ASP A 175 -11.21 14.32 2.43
C ASP A 175 -9.69 14.21 2.28
N ILE A 176 -9.24 13.59 1.18
CA ILE A 176 -7.83 13.47 0.83
C ILE A 176 -7.56 14.01 -0.57
N ASP A 177 -6.42 14.69 -0.74
CA ASP A 177 -6.01 15.27 -2.01
C ASP A 177 -5.10 14.31 -2.79
N LEU A 178 -5.63 13.72 -3.87
CA LEU A 178 -4.90 12.83 -4.74
C LEU A 178 -4.19 13.61 -5.86
N ASN A 179 -2.95 13.23 -6.15
CA ASN A 179 -2.25 13.63 -7.36
C ASN A 179 -2.76 12.80 -8.56
N GLN A 180 -2.61 13.33 -9.77
CA GLN A 180 -2.73 12.50 -10.98
C GLN A 180 -1.63 11.43 -10.99
N GLY A 181 -2.00 10.19 -11.28
CA GLY A 181 -1.15 9.02 -11.15
C GLY A 181 -1.32 8.33 -9.80
N GLY A 182 -0.34 7.51 -9.41
CA GLY A 182 -0.39 6.64 -8.23
C GLY A 182 -0.10 7.38 -6.94
N ASN A 183 -1.02 7.28 -6.00
CA ASN A 183 -0.88 7.81 -4.66
C ASN A 183 -0.66 6.63 -3.71
N VAL A 184 0.43 6.65 -2.95
CA VAL A 184 0.75 5.57 -2.01
C VAL A 184 0.09 5.91 -0.68
N LEU A 185 -0.74 5.00 -0.17
CA LEU A 185 -1.31 5.08 1.16
C LEU A 185 -0.76 3.95 2.03
N LEU A 186 -0.19 4.30 3.18
CA LEU A 186 0.13 3.36 4.25
C LEU A 186 -0.93 3.49 5.34
N PHE A 187 -1.47 2.36 5.76
CA PHE A 187 -2.36 2.21 6.89
C PHE A 187 -1.58 1.51 8.00
N LYS A 188 -1.71 2.01 9.22
CA LYS A 188 -1.27 1.37 10.46
C LYS A 188 -2.49 1.25 11.37
N CYS A 189 -2.85 0.04 11.79
CA CYS A 189 -3.95 -0.18 12.72
C CYS A 189 -3.46 -0.98 13.92
N GLY A 190 -3.60 -0.38 15.11
CA GLY A 190 -3.21 -1.00 16.38
C GLY A 190 -4.43 -1.59 17.08
N GLU A 191 -4.29 -2.83 17.55
CA GLU A 191 -5.29 -3.51 18.37
C GLU A 191 -4.75 -3.74 19.80
N SER A 192 -5.63 -3.56 20.80
CA SER A 192 -5.43 -3.94 22.20
C SER A 192 -6.13 -5.24 22.58
N GLY A 193 -7.35 -5.47 22.08
CA GLY A 193 -8.00 -6.76 22.18
C GLY A 193 -9.51 -6.73 21.99
N GLY A 194 -10.05 -7.86 21.50
CA GLY A 194 -11.40 -7.92 20.96
C GLY A 194 -11.39 -8.20 19.46
N SER A 195 -12.10 -7.38 18.70
CA SER A 195 -12.17 -7.50 17.24
C SER A 195 -11.06 -6.65 16.62
N ALA A 196 -10.30 -7.23 15.70
CA ALA A 196 -9.20 -6.54 15.03
C ALA A 196 -9.49 -6.37 13.53
N TYR A 197 -10.06 -5.24 13.13
CA TYR A 197 -10.35 -4.97 11.72
C TYR A 197 -9.85 -3.62 11.22
N VAL A 198 -9.55 -3.61 9.93
CA VAL A 198 -9.25 -2.42 9.15
C VAL A 198 -9.90 -2.55 7.79
N ASN A 199 -10.65 -1.53 7.37
CA ASN A 199 -11.35 -1.50 6.10
C ASN A 199 -11.38 -0.07 5.58
N VAL A 200 -11.41 0.08 4.25
CA VAL A 200 -11.57 1.38 3.62
C VAL A 200 -12.31 1.24 2.30
N TRP A 201 -13.09 2.26 1.96
CA TRP A 201 -13.52 2.52 0.59
C TRP A 201 -13.36 4.01 0.27
N PHE A 202 -13.39 4.34 -1.01
CA PHE A 202 -13.23 5.71 -1.51
C PHE A 202 -14.49 6.15 -2.24
N GLU A 203 -14.95 7.38 -1.97
CA GLU A 203 -16.08 8.01 -2.66
C GLU A 203 -15.67 8.56 -4.03
N ALA A 204 -15.15 7.67 -4.87
CA ALA A 204 -14.76 7.88 -6.26
C ALA A 204 -14.88 6.55 -6.99
N ASP A 205 -15.38 6.53 -8.23
CA ASP A 205 -15.56 5.32 -9.04
C ASP A 205 -14.48 5.18 -10.15
N ASN A 206 -13.51 6.08 -10.14
CA ASN A 206 -12.54 6.27 -11.21
C ASN A 206 -11.09 5.93 -10.79
N LEU A 207 -10.88 5.47 -9.55
CA LEU A 207 -9.56 5.07 -9.09
C LEU A 207 -9.25 3.63 -9.49
N GLN A 208 -8.00 3.40 -9.87
CA GLN A 208 -7.44 2.07 -10.05
C GLN A 208 -6.56 1.75 -8.83
N VAL A 209 -6.94 0.74 -8.04
CA VAL A 209 -6.23 0.44 -6.78
C VAL A 209 -5.38 -0.82 -6.89
N ALA A 210 -4.12 -0.71 -6.47
CA ALA A 210 -3.16 -1.81 -6.33
C ALA A 210 -3.02 -2.24 -4.84
N PRO A 211 -2.75 -3.52 -4.52
CA PRO A 211 -2.54 -4.64 -5.45
C PRO A 211 -3.72 -4.88 -6.37
N THR A 212 -3.48 -5.38 -7.59
CA THR A 212 -4.55 -5.79 -8.49
C THR A 212 -5.32 -6.97 -7.88
N VAL A 213 -6.47 -7.31 -8.46
CA VAL A 213 -7.26 -8.50 -8.08
C VAL A 213 -6.42 -9.79 -8.16
N ASP A 214 -5.45 -9.82 -9.08
CA ASP A 214 -4.49 -10.93 -9.21
C ASP A 214 -3.27 -10.82 -8.28
N GLY A 215 -3.27 -9.86 -7.34
CA GLY A 215 -2.20 -9.66 -6.36
C GLY A 215 -0.96 -8.94 -6.88
N GLN A 216 -0.99 -8.33 -8.07
CA GLN A 216 0.16 -7.58 -8.60
C GLN A 216 0.27 -6.22 -7.91
N PHE A 217 1.42 -5.94 -7.32
CA PHE A 217 1.67 -4.68 -6.64
C PHE A 217 2.92 -4.01 -7.20
N PHE A 218 4.05 -4.71 -7.22
CA PHE A 218 5.33 -4.16 -7.65
C PHE A 218 5.43 -4.06 -9.18
N GLU A 219 4.73 -4.94 -9.90
CA GLU A 219 4.68 -5.01 -11.36
C GLU A 219 3.96 -3.79 -11.95
N VAL A 220 3.02 -3.22 -11.18
CA VAL A 220 2.18 -2.11 -11.63
C VAL A 220 2.65 -0.76 -11.14
N LEU A 221 3.66 -0.70 -10.26
CA LEU A 221 4.24 0.54 -9.73
C LEU A 221 4.69 1.52 -10.82
N ASP A 222 5.27 1.01 -11.91
CA ASP A 222 5.75 1.83 -13.02
C ASP A 222 4.59 2.34 -13.91
N LEU A 223 3.45 1.67 -13.89
CA LEU A 223 2.25 2.07 -14.63
C LEU A 223 1.53 3.26 -13.98
N VAL A 224 1.73 3.43 -12.67
CA VAL A 224 1.04 4.41 -11.83
C VAL A 224 1.97 5.56 -11.41
N ALA A 225 3.00 5.87 -12.20
CA ALA A 225 3.90 6.97 -11.87
C ALA A 225 3.14 8.31 -11.73
N VAL A 226 3.47 9.08 -10.68
CA VAL A 226 2.87 10.40 -10.43
C VAL A 226 3.31 11.40 -11.50
N GLU A 227 2.36 12.14 -12.07
CA GLU A 227 2.71 13.31 -12.87
C GLU A 227 3.15 14.46 -11.95
N ALA A 228 4.33 15.03 -12.22
CA ALA A 228 4.83 16.16 -11.46
C ALA A 228 3.85 17.34 -11.55
N LYS A 229 3.33 17.76 -10.39
CA LYS A 229 2.43 18.92 -10.25
C LYS A 229 3.06 20.15 -10.91
N GLY A 230 2.43 20.68 -11.95
CA GLY A 230 2.88 21.88 -12.66
C GLY A 230 3.85 21.65 -13.82
N LYS A 231 4.00 20.43 -14.35
CA LYS A 231 4.64 20.24 -15.67
C LYS A 231 3.87 21.04 -16.72
N ALA A 232 4.48 22.12 -17.22
CA ALA A 232 4.08 22.70 -18.48
C ALA A 232 4.15 21.57 -19.53
N SER A 233 3.07 21.35 -20.26
CA SER A 233 3.05 20.41 -21.37
C SER A 233 3.96 20.93 -22.47
N VAL A 234 5.26 20.63 -22.41
CA VAL A 234 6.17 20.94 -23.51
C VAL A 234 5.85 19.96 -24.62
N ARG A 235 5.01 20.37 -25.57
CA ARG A 235 4.87 19.65 -26.83
C ARG A 235 6.11 20.00 -27.66
N TRP A 236 6.75 19.00 -28.25
CA TRP A 236 7.87 19.20 -29.19
C TRP A 236 7.54 20.15 -30.36
N ALA A 237 6.25 20.44 -30.60
CA ALA A 237 5.78 21.43 -31.55
C ALA A 237 6.11 22.89 -31.15
N ASP A 238 6.30 23.19 -29.87
CA ASP A 238 6.50 24.56 -29.36
C ASP A 238 7.98 25.01 -29.42
N LEU A 239 8.90 24.09 -29.71
CA LEU A 239 10.35 24.33 -29.79
C LEU A 239 10.83 24.79 -31.18
N LYS A 240 9.93 25.16 -32.10
CA LYS A 240 10.28 25.59 -33.47
C LYS A 240 9.83 27.00 -33.83
N VAL A 241 9.97 27.99 -32.95
CA VAL A 241 10.06 29.39 -33.44
C VAL A 241 10.96 30.23 -32.52
N VAL A 242 12.27 30.12 -32.71
CA VAL A 242 13.13 31.30 -32.58
C VAL A 242 14.05 31.28 -33.80
N ARG A 243 13.71 32.11 -34.77
CA ARG A 243 14.62 32.51 -35.86
C ARG A 243 15.48 33.67 -35.39
#